data_AF-A0A384IJ02-F1
#
_entry.id   AF-A0A384IJ02-F1
#
_cell.length_a   1.000
_cell.length_b   1.000
_cell.length_c   1.000
_cell.angle_alpha   90.00
_cell.angle_beta   90.00
_cell.angle_gamma   90.00
#
_symmetry.space_group_name_H-M   'P 1'
#
loop_
_entity.id
_entity.type
_entity.pdbx_description
1 polymer ?
#
loop_
_entity_poly.entity_id
_entity_poly.type
_entity_poly.pdbx_seq_one_letter_code
_entity_poly.pdbx_strand_id
1 'polypeptide(L)'
;MSVAESSARERLTAVGARRGGPLIVTEDVELLDDLLRLCAAAGTEPEVHHTLPDRRGGWEQAPMVLVGDDAAVRCRGAARRTGVMVVGRDRESPEVWRRAVEIGAEYVIRLPDSEGWLVDQIANAAEGIGRPALTVGVVGGRGGAGASTLACALAVTAARAGHRTMLIDGDPLGGGIDVLLGGERAEGMRWPDFAHSEGRVGGGALEESLPAMHGLRVLSWGRDDWVVIPAPAMRAVLAAARRLGGVVVVDLPRRVDEAVAEALAQLDLGLVVVPGELRAVAAAKRVASMAGMVLDDLRVVACGPYASGLDEGWVARAMGLPLVGEVPRERGLSAEQNLGQPPGGNARGPLARFCAAFWEQVLVAEGAHSPVAGGVS
;
A
#
# COMPACT_ATOMS: atom_id res chain seq x y z
N MET A 1 10.82 -46.06 0.39
CA MET A 1 9.78 -45.08 0.72
C MET A 1 10.13 -44.46 2.08
N SER A 2 11.20 -43.65 2.12
CA SER A 2 11.75 -43.04 3.35
C SER A 2 12.83 -41.98 3.05
N VAL A 3 13.42 -41.98 1.84
CA VAL A 3 14.43 -40.98 1.46
C VAL A 3 13.83 -39.74 0.76
N ALA A 4 12.66 -39.88 0.11
CA ALA A 4 12.01 -38.76 -0.59
C ALA A 4 11.32 -37.76 0.36
N GLU A 5 10.74 -38.21 1.47
CA GLU A 5 10.08 -37.35 2.47
C GLU A 5 11.07 -36.53 3.30
N SER A 6 12.29 -37.04 3.54
CA SER A 6 13.36 -36.28 4.22
C SER A 6 13.79 -35.07 3.38
N SER A 7 13.92 -35.24 2.06
CA SER A 7 14.30 -34.18 1.14
C SER A 7 13.19 -33.15 0.87
N ALA A 8 11.93 -33.50 1.14
CA ALA A 8 10.80 -32.58 1.05
C ALA A 8 10.67 -31.74 2.33
N ARG A 9 10.94 -32.34 3.51
CA ARG A 9 11.03 -31.61 4.79
C ARG A 9 12.22 -30.65 4.85
N GLU A 10 13.37 -31.00 4.29
CA GLU A 10 14.52 -30.09 4.16
C GLU A 10 14.32 -28.96 3.14
N ARG A 11 13.43 -29.13 2.15
CA ARG A 11 13.07 -28.08 1.19
C ARG A 11 11.98 -27.14 1.70
N LEU A 12 11.15 -27.58 2.63
CA LEU A 12 10.14 -26.75 3.31
C LEU A 12 10.73 -25.91 4.46
N THR A 13 11.93 -26.22 4.94
CA THR A 13 12.68 -25.38 5.90
C THR A 13 13.61 -24.35 5.24
N ALA A 14 13.72 -24.34 3.91
CA ALA A 14 14.59 -23.42 3.16
C ALA A 14 13.87 -22.18 2.58
N VAL A 15 12.56 -22.02 2.79
CA VAL A 15 11.77 -20.82 2.39
C VAL A 15 11.59 -19.85 3.57
N GLY A 16 12.62 -19.76 4.39
CA GLY A 16 12.71 -18.84 5.51
C GLY A 16 14.17 -18.58 5.81
N ALA A 17 14.94 -18.15 4.80
CA ALA A 17 16.20 -17.47 5.08
C ALA A 17 15.81 -16.28 5.97
N ARG A 18 16.04 -16.42 7.29
CA ARG A 18 15.86 -15.35 8.28
C ARG A 18 16.60 -14.15 7.72
N ARG A 19 15.87 -13.22 7.10
CA ARG A 19 16.42 -11.90 6.79
C ARG A 19 16.83 -11.36 8.16
N GLY A 20 18.13 -11.13 8.34
CA GLY A 20 18.67 -10.63 9.61
C GLY A 20 17.94 -9.35 10.00
N GLY A 21 17.83 -9.06 11.30
CA GLY A 21 17.24 -7.80 11.74
C GLY A 21 18.11 -6.59 11.38
N PRO A 22 17.71 -5.38 11.80
CA PRO A 22 18.48 -4.16 11.54
C PRO A 22 19.92 -4.28 12.02
N LEU A 23 20.86 -3.71 11.30
CA LEU A 23 22.25 -3.57 11.73
C LEU A 23 22.39 -2.27 12.54
N ILE A 24 22.87 -2.36 13.78
CA ILE A 24 23.20 -1.21 14.62
C ILE A 24 24.72 -1.08 14.69
N VAL A 25 25.25 0.12 14.43
CA VAL A 25 26.67 0.45 14.59
C VAL A 25 26.81 1.62 15.56
N THR A 26 27.22 1.36 16.81
CA THR A 26 27.43 2.38 17.86
C THR A 26 28.37 1.86 18.95
N GLU A 27 29.15 2.75 19.57
CA GLU A 27 29.89 2.50 20.82
C GLU A 27 29.20 3.17 22.01
N ASP A 28 28.32 4.14 21.77
CA ASP A 28 27.48 4.75 22.81
C ASP A 28 26.49 3.72 23.36
N VAL A 29 26.73 3.28 24.59
CA VAL A 29 25.93 2.31 25.35
C VAL A 29 24.51 2.85 25.60
N GLU A 30 24.42 4.14 25.83
CA GLU A 30 23.19 4.82 26.19
C GLU A 30 22.27 4.96 24.96
N LEU A 31 22.85 5.23 23.78
CA LEU A 31 22.15 5.18 22.50
C LEU A 31 21.82 3.74 22.10
N LEU A 32 22.72 2.79 22.34
CA LEU A 32 22.49 1.38 22.05
C LEU A 32 21.26 0.84 22.80
N ASP A 33 21.15 1.13 24.10
CA ASP A 33 20.01 0.70 24.91
C ASP A 33 18.68 1.24 24.36
N ASP A 34 18.65 2.50 23.92
CA ASP A 34 17.48 3.07 23.26
C ASP A 34 17.17 2.36 21.93
N LEU A 35 18.16 2.16 21.07
CA LEU A 35 17.95 1.49 19.78
C LEU A 35 17.50 0.03 19.95
N LEU A 36 18.02 -0.69 20.94
CA LEU A 36 17.58 -2.04 21.28
C LEU A 36 16.13 -2.04 21.75
N ARG A 37 15.73 -1.09 22.61
CA ARG A 37 14.34 -0.92 23.05
C ARG A 37 13.42 -0.64 21.86
N LEU A 38 13.81 0.23 20.93
CA LEU A 38 13.02 0.56 19.74
C LEU A 38 12.92 -0.64 18.78
N CYS A 39 14.00 -1.41 18.60
CA CYS A 39 13.97 -2.65 17.80
C CYS A 39 13.03 -3.70 18.42
N ALA A 40 13.04 -3.84 19.75
CA ALA A 40 12.13 -4.73 20.46
C ALA A 40 10.67 -4.28 20.32
N ALA A 41 10.40 -2.96 20.41
CA ALA A 41 9.08 -2.40 20.16
C ALA A 41 8.58 -2.64 18.72
N ALA A 42 9.50 -2.70 17.76
CA ALA A 42 9.25 -3.09 16.38
C ALA A 42 9.14 -4.61 16.15
N GLY A 43 9.36 -5.45 17.17
CA GLY A 43 9.35 -6.91 17.05
C GLY A 43 10.54 -7.50 16.29
N THR A 44 11.69 -6.80 16.33
CA THR A 44 12.90 -7.15 15.56
C THR A 44 14.09 -7.40 16.48
N GLU A 45 14.98 -8.30 16.07
CA GLU A 45 16.23 -8.60 16.79
C GLU A 45 17.41 -8.07 15.96
N PRO A 46 18.07 -6.96 16.37
CA PRO A 46 19.11 -6.33 15.59
C PRO A 46 20.47 -7.03 15.75
N GLU A 47 21.33 -6.86 14.76
CA GLU A 47 22.75 -7.22 14.84
C GLU A 47 23.56 -5.99 15.28
N VAL A 48 24.34 -6.09 16.35
CA VAL A 48 25.05 -4.95 16.94
C VAL A 48 26.55 -5.05 16.67
N HIS A 49 27.14 -3.96 16.17
CA HIS A 49 28.56 -3.80 15.95
C HIS A 49 29.05 -2.45 16.49
N HIS A 50 30.34 -2.34 16.78
CA HIS A 50 30.97 -1.07 17.15
C HIS A 50 31.62 -0.36 15.94
N THR A 51 31.84 -1.11 14.86
CA THR A 51 32.40 -0.65 13.58
C THR A 51 31.70 -1.35 12.42
N LEU A 52 32.15 -1.11 11.18
CA LEU A 52 31.65 -1.86 10.04
C LEU A 52 31.84 -3.38 10.25
N PRO A 53 30.85 -4.22 9.91
CA PRO A 53 30.95 -5.66 10.11
C PRO A 53 32.11 -6.27 9.32
N ASP A 54 32.91 -7.12 9.97
CA ASP A 54 34.02 -7.85 9.32
C ASP A 54 33.54 -8.87 8.26
N ARG A 55 32.29 -9.31 8.39
CA ARG A 55 31.65 -10.24 7.45
C ARG A 55 31.25 -9.50 6.18
N ARG A 56 31.93 -9.80 5.07
CA ARG A 56 31.54 -9.32 3.72
C ARG A 56 30.04 -9.55 3.48
N GLY A 57 29.31 -8.48 3.21
CA GLY A 57 27.88 -8.53 2.93
C GLY A 57 26.97 -8.19 4.12
N GLY A 58 27.45 -8.08 5.36
CA GLY A 58 26.58 -7.78 6.52
C GLY A 58 25.91 -6.40 6.40
N TRP A 59 26.70 -5.39 6.00
CA TRP A 59 26.20 -4.04 5.71
C TRP A 59 25.21 -4.02 4.52
N GLU A 60 25.50 -4.77 3.46
CA GLU A 60 24.69 -4.79 2.24
C GLU A 60 23.42 -5.64 2.36
N GLN A 61 23.42 -6.66 3.21
CA GLN A 61 22.30 -7.60 3.39
C GLN A 61 21.33 -7.17 4.50
N ALA A 62 21.76 -6.29 5.42
CA ALA A 62 20.89 -5.78 6.47
C ALA A 62 19.63 -5.12 5.85
N PRO A 63 18.42 -5.36 6.39
CA PRO A 63 17.23 -4.68 5.90
C PRO A 63 17.28 -3.16 6.14
N MET A 64 18.03 -2.74 7.17
CA MET A 64 18.25 -1.35 7.57
C MET A 64 19.57 -1.26 8.33
N VAL A 65 20.22 -0.10 8.27
CA VAL A 65 21.43 0.20 9.05
C VAL A 65 21.23 1.48 9.88
N LEU A 66 21.37 1.35 11.19
CA LEU A 66 21.31 2.45 12.18
C LEU A 66 22.73 2.72 12.66
N VAL A 67 23.24 3.92 12.40
CA VAL A 67 24.61 4.32 12.75
C VAL A 67 24.55 5.40 13.81
N GLY A 68 25.16 5.18 14.97
CA GLY A 68 25.34 6.21 15.98
C GLY A 68 26.20 7.36 15.45
N ASP A 69 25.91 8.59 15.87
CA ASP A 69 26.69 9.77 15.49
C ASP A 69 28.17 9.70 15.94
N ASP A 70 28.43 8.95 17.00
CA ASP A 70 29.72 8.52 17.53
C ASP A 70 30.48 7.58 16.57
N ALA A 71 29.77 6.68 15.88
CA ALA A 71 30.34 5.67 15.00
C ALA A 71 30.35 6.06 13.51
N ALA A 72 29.65 7.13 13.12
CA ALA A 72 29.51 7.57 11.73
C ALA A 72 30.86 7.79 11.01
N VAL A 73 31.88 8.30 11.70
CA VAL A 73 33.23 8.50 11.13
C VAL A 73 33.90 7.18 10.76
N ARG A 74 33.63 6.11 11.52
CA ARG A 74 34.22 4.77 11.32
C ARG A 74 33.52 3.99 10.22
N CYS A 75 32.34 4.43 9.82
CA CYS A 75 31.59 3.90 8.68
C CYS A 75 31.98 4.56 7.34
N ARG A 76 32.98 5.47 7.33
CA ARG A 76 33.52 6.07 6.10
C ARG A 76 34.12 4.97 5.21
N GLY A 77 33.58 4.82 4.01
CA GLY A 77 33.99 3.78 3.06
C GLY A 77 33.04 2.59 2.96
N ALA A 78 31.94 2.57 3.73
CA ALA A 78 30.86 1.62 3.53
C ALA A 78 30.23 1.75 2.14
N ALA A 79 29.72 0.64 1.59
CA ALA A 79 29.01 0.65 0.32
C ALA A 79 27.75 1.53 0.42
N ARG A 80 27.53 2.43 -0.54
CA ARG A 80 26.32 3.26 -0.59
C ARG A 80 25.10 2.37 -0.84
N ARG A 81 24.04 2.57 -0.06
CA ARG A 81 22.76 1.85 -0.15
C ARG A 81 21.64 2.70 0.46
N THR A 82 20.40 2.33 0.18
CA THR A 82 19.22 2.90 0.85
C THR A 82 19.01 2.29 2.24
N GLY A 83 18.27 2.99 3.10
CA GLY A 83 17.98 2.51 4.45
C GLY A 83 19.14 2.63 5.45
N VAL A 84 20.06 3.57 5.22
CA VAL A 84 21.10 3.96 6.19
C VAL A 84 20.62 5.21 6.92
N MET A 85 20.61 5.18 8.25
CA MET A 85 20.19 6.30 9.09
C MET A 85 21.26 6.60 10.13
N VAL A 86 21.55 7.88 10.36
CA VAL A 86 22.38 8.32 11.48
C VAL A 86 21.47 8.66 12.66
N VAL A 87 21.74 8.14 13.84
CA VAL A 87 20.95 8.40 15.05
C VAL A 87 21.86 9.07 16.09
N GLY A 88 21.38 10.13 16.72
CA GLY A 88 22.10 10.83 17.78
C GLY A 88 21.16 11.43 18.82
N ARG A 89 21.74 11.87 19.95
CA ARG A 89 21.00 12.50 21.05
C ARG A 89 21.15 14.02 21.09
N ASP A 90 22.23 14.57 20.52
CA ASP A 90 22.57 15.98 20.67
C ASP A 90 22.09 16.90 19.52
N ARG A 91 21.68 18.11 19.90
CA ARG A 91 21.15 19.14 19.00
C ARG A 91 22.32 19.93 18.42
N GLU A 92 22.40 19.98 17.09
CA GLU A 92 23.05 21.07 16.35
C GLU A 92 24.58 20.99 16.21
N SER A 93 25.19 19.81 16.12
CA SER A 93 26.53 19.72 15.53
C SER A 93 26.42 19.62 13.99
N PRO A 94 26.88 20.64 13.22
CA PRO A 94 26.95 20.55 11.76
C PRO A 94 27.78 19.36 11.27
N GLU A 95 28.64 18.83 12.15
CA GLU A 95 29.47 17.67 11.84
C GLU A 95 28.66 16.39 11.67
N VAL A 96 27.54 16.21 12.38
CA VAL A 96 26.69 15.02 12.26
C VAL A 96 26.08 14.95 10.86
N TRP A 97 25.57 16.09 10.37
CA TRP A 97 25.04 16.20 9.01
C TRP A 97 26.11 15.93 7.95
N ARG A 98 27.33 16.49 8.12
CA ARG A 98 28.45 16.22 7.22
C ARG A 98 28.80 14.72 7.19
N ARG A 99 28.91 14.09 8.36
CA ARG A 99 29.21 12.64 8.49
C ARG A 99 28.11 11.78 7.87
N ALA A 100 26.84 12.15 8.07
CA ALA A 100 25.69 11.48 7.46
C ALA A 100 25.75 11.51 5.92
N VAL A 101 26.08 12.66 5.33
CA VAL A 101 26.23 12.79 3.87
C VAL A 101 27.41 11.95 3.34
N GLU A 102 28.53 11.91 4.06
CA GLU A 102 29.72 11.13 3.70
C GLU A 102 29.44 9.63 3.62
N ILE A 103 28.63 9.10 4.53
CA ILE A 103 28.23 7.68 4.52
C ILE A 103 26.97 7.40 3.68
N GLY A 104 26.36 8.45 3.11
CA GLY A 104 25.15 8.34 2.29
C GLY A 104 23.89 7.98 3.08
N ALA A 105 23.79 8.45 4.33
CA ALA A 105 22.60 8.28 5.14
C ALA A 105 21.42 9.05 4.53
N GLU A 106 20.26 8.40 4.54
CA GLU A 106 19.00 8.91 4.02
C GLU A 106 18.35 9.88 5.02
N TYR A 107 18.55 9.61 6.31
CA TYR A 107 18.01 10.42 7.39
C TYR A 107 19.00 10.60 8.54
N VAL A 108 18.86 11.72 9.25
CA VAL A 108 19.50 11.99 10.54
C VAL A 108 18.40 12.10 11.59
N ILE A 109 18.39 11.16 12.54
CA ILE A 109 17.32 10.95 13.51
C ILE A 109 17.78 11.37 14.89
N ARG A 110 16.89 12.05 15.60
CA ARG A 110 17.13 12.50 16.96
C ARG A 110 16.24 11.75 17.94
N LEU A 111 16.85 11.21 18.98
CA LEU A 111 16.13 10.64 20.11
C LEU A 111 16.12 11.60 21.31
N PRO A 112 15.00 11.67 22.06
CA PRO A 112 13.78 10.86 21.94
C PRO A 112 12.73 11.39 20.93
N ASP A 113 12.95 12.56 20.33
CA ASP A 113 11.95 13.28 19.50
C ASP A 113 11.32 12.43 18.38
N SER A 114 12.08 11.47 17.82
CA SER A 114 11.67 10.65 16.67
C SER A 114 11.56 9.16 16.98
N GLU A 115 11.38 8.76 18.25
CA GLU A 115 11.28 7.34 18.65
C GLU A 115 10.18 6.59 17.88
N GLY A 116 8.96 7.13 17.85
CA GLY A 116 7.83 6.50 17.15
C GLY A 116 8.10 6.30 15.66
N TRP A 117 8.64 7.33 15.01
CA TRP A 117 9.02 7.24 13.60
C TRP A 117 10.13 6.22 13.37
N LEU A 118 11.13 6.11 14.25
CA LEU A 118 12.21 5.15 14.11
C LEU A 118 11.72 3.71 14.30
N VAL A 119 10.84 3.46 15.27
CA VAL A 119 10.13 2.18 15.43
C VAL A 119 9.37 1.83 14.15
N ASP A 120 8.70 2.81 13.54
CA ASP A 120 8.03 2.65 12.25
C ASP A 120 9.00 2.18 11.18
N GLN A 121 10.10 2.89 10.98
CA GLN A 121 11.06 2.51 9.96
C GLN A 121 11.69 1.12 10.22
N ILE A 122 12.02 0.79 11.46
CA ILE A 122 12.63 -0.50 11.81
C ILE A 122 11.71 -1.66 11.43
N ALA A 123 10.43 -1.63 11.83
CA ALA A 123 9.55 -2.75 11.48
C ALA A 123 9.21 -2.77 9.99
N ASN A 124 9.20 -1.62 9.29
CA ASN A 124 9.04 -1.61 7.83
C ASN A 124 10.19 -2.33 7.14
N ALA A 125 11.42 -2.08 7.60
CA ALA A 125 12.59 -2.76 7.07
C ALA A 125 12.58 -4.27 7.38
N ALA A 126 12.13 -4.66 8.58
CA ALA A 126 12.06 -6.07 8.98
C ALA A 126 10.94 -6.86 8.29
N GLU A 127 9.79 -6.24 8.02
CA GLU A 127 8.75 -6.81 7.14
C GLU A 127 9.27 -7.01 5.70
N GLY A 128 10.39 -6.37 5.38
CA GLY A 128 11.18 -6.55 4.17
C GLY A 128 10.97 -5.39 3.22
N ILE A 129 12.03 -5.11 2.45
CA ILE A 129 12.06 -4.20 1.31
C ILE A 129 11.23 -4.80 0.15
N GLY A 130 9.97 -5.17 0.41
CA GLY A 130 8.98 -5.36 -0.63
C GLY A 130 8.66 -4.01 -1.22
N ARG A 131 8.41 -3.95 -2.53
CA ARG A 131 7.80 -2.76 -3.11
C ARG A 131 6.49 -2.50 -2.35
N PRO A 132 6.19 -1.24 -1.94
CA PRO A 132 4.89 -0.93 -1.37
C PRO A 132 3.80 -1.38 -2.33
N ALA A 133 2.63 -1.68 -1.80
CA ALA A 133 1.51 -2.12 -2.61
C ALA A 133 1.14 -1.01 -3.60
N LEU A 134 0.91 -1.38 -4.86
CA LEU A 134 0.32 -0.48 -5.83
C LEU A 134 -1.10 -0.15 -5.37
N THR A 135 -1.34 1.11 -5.04
CA THR A 135 -2.55 1.59 -4.38
C THR A 135 -3.41 2.36 -5.36
N VAL A 136 -4.56 1.79 -5.73
CA VAL A 136 -5.47 2.33 -6.72
C VAL A 136 -6.78 2.77 -6.06
N GLY A 137 -7.10 4.05 -6.13
CA GLY A 137 -8.41 4.56 -5.70
C GLY A 137 -9.42 4.55 -6.84
N VAL A 138 -10.68 4.28 -6.52
CA VAL A 138 -11.80 4.32 -7.48
C VAL A 138 -12.88 5.23 -6.94
N VAL A 139 -13.27 6.26 -7.69
CA VAL A 139 -14.30 7.22 -7.30
C VAL A 139 -15.34 7.37 -8.40
N GLY A 140 -16.61 7.52 -8.03
CA GLY A 140 -17.69 7.77 -8.99
C GLY A 140 -17.74 9.22 -9.44
N GLY A 141 -17.79 9.49 -10.75
CA GLY A 141 -18.07 10.84 -11.26
C GLY A 141 -19.50 11.32 -10.93
N ARG A 142 -20.43 10.37 -10.69
CA ARG A 142 -21.77 10.60 -10.16
C ARG A 142 -22.21 9.44 -9.25
N GLY A 143 -23.32 9.64 -8.53
CA GLY A 143 -23.96 8.56 -7.77
C GLY A 143 -24.41 7.44 -8.70
N GLY A 144 -24.16 6.20 -8.30
CA GLY A 144 -24.49 5.02 -9.11
C GLY A 144 -23.69 4.89 -10.41
N ALA A 145 -22.48 5.45 -10.49
CA ALA A 145 -21.60 5.30 -11.65
C ALA A 145 -20.98 3.90 -11.79
N GLY A 146 -20.96 3.11 -10.71
CA GLY A 146 -20.34 1.77 -10.68
C GLY A 146 -18.92 1.74 -10.10
N ALA A 147 -18.51 2.77 -9.33
CA ALA A 147 -17.19 2.83 -8.69
C ALA A 147 -16.90 1.63 -7.79
N SER A 148 -17.77 1.37 -6.80
CA SER A 148 -17.64 0.22 -5.89
C SER A 148 -17.63 -1.12 -6.63
N THR A 149 -18.41 -1.24 -7.72
CA THR A 149 -18.42 -2.43 -8.58
C THR A 149 -17.09 -2.63 -9.29
N LEU A 150 -16.52 -1.57 -9.85
CA LEU A 150 -15.21 -1.61 -10.48
C LEU A 150 -14.10 -1.87 -9.46
N ALA A 151 -14.16 -1.27 -8.26
CA ALA A 151 -13.22 -1.50 -7.17
C ALA A 151 -13.19 -2.99 -6.77
N CYS A 152 -14.37 -3.60 -6.57
CA CYS A 152 -14.49 -5.03 -6.31
C CYS A 152 -13.88 -5.87 -7.43
N ALA A 153 -14.21 -5.56 -8.70
CA ALA A 153 -13.71 -6.33 -9.83
C ALA A 153 -12.20 -6.22 -10.03
N LEU A 154 -11.62 -5.04 -9.79
CA LEU A 154 -10.18 -4.82 -9.80
C LEU A 154 -9.50 -5.69 -8.73
N ALA A 155 -9.99 -5.65 -7.50
CA ALA A 155 -9.44 -6.40 -6.38
C ALA A 155 -9.55 -7.93 -6.60
N VAL A 156 -10.73 -8.42 -6.99
CA VAL A 156 -10.96 -9.84 -7.28
C VAL A 156 -10.09 -10.33 -8.43
N THR A 157 -9.88 -9.51 -9.45
CA THR A 157 -9.03 -9.87 -10.59
C THR A 157 -7.55 -9.90 -10.20
N ALA A 158 -7.07 -8.94 -9.39
CA ALA A 158 -5.70 -8.94 -8.88
C ALA A 158 -5.42 -10.17 -8.00
N ALA A 159 -6.33 -10.49 -7.07
CA ALA A 159 -6.24 -11.66 -6.21
C ALA A 159 -6.18 -12.96 -7.03
N ARG A 160 -7.03 -13.09 -8.06
CA ARG A 160 -7.02 -14.24 -8.97
C ARG A 160 -5.71 -14.38 -9.76
N ALA A 161 -5.07 -13.27 -10.11
CA ALA A 161 -3.76 -13.26 -10.77
C ALA A 161 -2.60 -13.61 -9.80
N GLY A 162 -2.90 -13.87 -8.52
CA GLY A 162 -1.92 -14.25 -7.51
C GLY A 162 -1.27 -13.09 -6.77
N HIS A 163 -1.77 -11.86 -6.96
CA HIS A 163 -1.30 -10.72 -6.18
C HIS A 163 -1.93 -10.73 -4.79
N ARG A 164 -1.11 -10.52 -3.76
CA ARG A 164 -1.61 -10.17 -2.43
C ARG A 164 -2.46 -8.91 -2.57
N THR A 165 -3.73 -8.98 -2.15
CA THR A 165 -4.71 -7.94 -2.46
C THR A 165 -5.54 -7.57 -1.24
N MET A 166 -5.72 -6.25 -1.04
CA MET A 166 -6.64 -5.69 -0.06
C MET A 166 -7.63 -4.75 -0.74
N LEU A 167 -8.89 -4.81 -0.33
CA LEU A 167 -9.96 -3.88 -0.72
C LEU A 167 -10.40 -3.08 0.50
N ILE A 168 -10.34 -1.76 0.41
CA ILE A 168 -10.69 -0.85 1.51
C ILE A 168 -11.88 0.02 1.08
N ASP A 169 -12.94 -0.02 1.87
CA ASP A 169 -14.15 0.79 1.67
C ASP A 169 -14.00 2.17 2.33
N GLY A 170 -13.78 3.21 1.55
CA GLY A 170 -13.72 4.58 2.06
C GLY A 170 -15.09 5.27 2.15
N ASP A 171 -16.18 4.68 1.64
CA ASP A 171 -17.49 5.32 1.59
C ASP A 171 -18.41 4.85 2.73
N PRO A 172 -18.51 5.62 3.84
CA PRO A 172 -19.36 5.22 4.96
C PRO A 172 -20.84 5.11 4.61
N LEU A 173 -21.28 5.72 3.51
CA LEU A 173 -22.67 5.70 3.04
C LEU A 173 -22.93 4.61 1.99
N GLY A 174 -21.93 3.80 1.63
CA GLY A 174 -22.00 2.80 0.56
C GLY A 174 -22.72 1.50 0.92
N GLY A 175 -23.05 1.28 2.19
CA GLY A 175 -23.70 0.06 2.68
C GLY A 175 -22.74 -1.13 2.93
N GLY A 176 -21.43 -0.88 2.85
CA GLY A 176 -20.38 -1.88 3.04
C GLY A 176 -20.02 -2.62 1.76
N ILE A 177 -18.79 -2.46 1.30
CA ILE A 177 -18.28 -3.10 0.07
C ILE A 177 -18.26 -4.63 0.15
N ASP A 178 -18.19 -5.18 1.37
CA ASP A 178 -18.26 -6.62 1.61
C ASP A 178 -19.58 -7.26 1.17
N VAL A 179 -20.68 -6.49 1.12
CA VAL A 179 -21.96 -6.96 0.55
C VAL A 179 -21.83 -7.26 -0.94
N LEU A 180 -21.09 -6.44 -1.69
CA LEU A 180 -20.88 -6.67 -3.13
C LEU A 180 -20.06 -7.94 -3.39
N LEU A 181 -19.34 -8.43 -2.37
CA LEU A 181 -18.55 -9.64 -2.43
C LEU A 181 -19.28 -10.86 -1.83
N GLY A 182 -20.50 -10.70 -1.28
CA GLY A 182 -21.22 -11.77 -0.57
C GLY A 182 -20.58 -12.15 0.77
N GLY A 183 -19.91 -11.20 1.41
CA GLY A 183 -19.11 -11.36 2.63
C GLY A 183 -19.73 -10.73 3.86
N GLU A 184 -21.01 -10.36 3.80
CA GLU A 184 -21.69 -9.62 4.87
C GLU A 184 -21.78 -10.38 6.20
N ARG A 185 -21.50 -11.69 6.19
CA ARG A 185 -21.41 -12.55 7.39
C ARG A 185 -20.00 -13.01 7.72
N ALA A 186 -18.99 -12.53 7.00
CA ALA A 186 -17.60 -12.94 7.22
C ALA A 186 -17.05 -12.32 8.50
N GLU A 187 -16.49 -13.18 9.36
CA GLU A 187 -15.82 -12.78 10.61
C GLU A 187 -14.55 -11.97 10.33
N GLY A 188 -14.22 -11.05 11.25
CA GLY A 188 -13.05 -10.17 11.19
C GLY A 188 -13.40 -8.71 11.48
N MET A 189 -12.38 -7.90 11.73
CA MET A 189 -12.51 -6.48 12.07
C MET A 189 -13.07 -5.65 10.90
N ARG A 190 -13.78 -4.57 11.23
CA ARG A 190 -14.36 -3.56 10.33
C ARG A 190 -13.93 -2.16 10.78
N TRP A 191 -14.26 -1.12 10.02
CA TRP A 191 -13.90 0.26 10.35
C TRP A 191 -14.15 0.70 11.80
N PRO A 192 -15.30 0.39 12.43
CA PRO A 192 -15.55 0.74 13.84
C PRO A 192 -14.45 0.24 14.80
N ASP A 193 -13.84 -0.91 14.51
CA ASP A 193 -12.78 -1.50 15.35
C ASP A 193 -11.44 -0.73 15.22
N PHE A 194 -11.27 0.06 14.17
CA PHE A 194 -10.08 0.89 13.91
C PHE A 194 -10.30 2.38 14.23
N ALA A 195 -11.49 2.78 14.67
CA ALA A 195 -11.83 4.19 14.89
C ALA A 195 -10.95 4.88 15.94
N HIS A 196 -10.46 4.12 16.93
CA HIS A 196 -9.56 4.59 17.99
C HIS A 196 -8.09 4.28 17.71
N SER A 197 -7.73 3.87 16.48
CA SER A 197 -6.34 3.63 16.10
C SER A 197 -5.61 4.96 15.95
N GLU A 198 -5.21 5.52 17.08
CA GLU A 198 -4.29 6.65 17.18
C GLU A 198 -2.86 6.09 17.30
N GLY A 199 -2.28 5.68 16.17
CA GLY A 199 -0.92 5.14 16.16
C GLY A 199 -0.66 4.16 15.03
N ARG A 200 0.48 3.46 15.12
CA ARG A 200 0.89 2.49 14.10
C ARG A 200 0.02 1.24 14.15
N VAL A 201 -0.61 0.92 13.03
CA VAL A 201 -1.20 -0.40 12.80
C VAL A 201 -0.14 -1.30 12.17
N GLY A 202 0.15 -2.46 12.77
CA GLY A 202 1.07 -3.45 12.19
C GLY A 202 0.48 -4.05 10.91
N GLY A 203 1.28 -4.18 9.84
CA GLY A 203 0.76 -4.62 8.54
C GLY A 203 0.21 -6.05 8.58
N GLY A 204 0.99 -6.98 9.14
CA GLY A 204 0.55 -8.37 9.32
C GLY A 204 -0.70 -8.50 10.21
N ALA A 205 -0.73 -7.77 11.33
CA ALA A 205 -1.88 -7.75 12.23
C ALA A 205 -3.15 -7.19 11.55
N LEU A 206 -3.01 -6.15 10.72
CA LEU A 206 -4.11 -5.67 9.89
C LEU A 206 -4.57 -6.78 8.94
N GLU A 207 -3.69 -7.40 8.19
CA GLU A 207 -4.09 -8.45 7.23
C GLU A 207 -4.82 -9.62 7.90
N GLU A 208 -4.30 -10.10 9.02
CA GLU A 208 -4.82 -11.26 9.73
C GLU A 208 -6.18 -10.98 10.39
N SER A 209 -6.39 -9.75 10.87
CA SER A 209 -7.63 -9.36 11.54
C SER A 209 -8.79 -9.11 10.58
N LEU A 210 -8.53 -8.83 9.30
CA LEU A 210 -9.56 -8.54 8.30
C LEU A 210 -10.19 -9.82 7.73
N PRO A 211 -11.48 -9.77 7.37
CA PRO A 211 -12.14 -10.84 6.61
C PRO A 211 -11.35 -11.23 5.36
N ALA A 212 -11.20 -12.55 5.17
CA ALA A 212 -10.67 -13.12 3.94
C ALA A 212 -11.78 -13.69 3.08
N MET A 213 -11.83 -13.29 1.82
CA MET A 213 -12.79 -13.81 0.85
C MET A 213 -12.28 -13.62 -0.57
N HIS A 214 -12.62 -14.54 -1.47
CA HIS A 214 -12.20 -14.50 -2.89
C HIS A 214 -10.68 -14.31 -3.12
N GLY A 215 -9.85 -14.72 -2.16
CA GLY A 215 -8.38 -14.55 -2.22
C GLY A 215 -7.87 -13.15 -1.86
N LEU A 216 -8.71 -12.27 -1.33
CA LEU A 216 -8.33 -10.93 -0.84
C LEU A 216 -8.74 -10.69 0.62
N ARG A 217 -8.18 -9.64 1.22
CA ARG A 217 -8.64 -9.06 2.50
C ARG A 217 -9.53 -7.85 2.27
N VAL A 218 -10.54 -7.67 3.10
CA VAL A 218 -11.52 -6.59 2.94
C VAL A 218 -11.68 -5.81 4.23
N LEU A 219 -11.41 -4.51 4.20
CA LEU A 219 -11.84 -3.58 5.24
C LEU A 219 -13.10 -2.86 4.77
N SER A 220 -14.23 -3.23 5.35
CA SER A 220 -15.56 -2.66 5.05
C SER A 220 -16.11 -1.88 6.24
N TRP A 221 -17.18 -1.13 6.02
CA TRP A 221 -18.00 -0.60 7.11
C TRP A 221 -18.78 -1.72 7.81
N GLY A 222 -18.92 -1.59 9.12
CA GLY A 222 -19.74 -2.49 9.93
C GLY A 222 -21.24 -2.37 9.65
N ARG A 223 -22.05 -3.07 10.43
CA ARG A 223 -23.53 -2.93 10.40
C ARG A 223 -24.08 -2.22 11.63
N ASP A 224 -23.21 -2.00 12.61
CA ASP A 224 -23.52 -1.32 13.87
C ASP A 224 -23.57 0.21 13.67
N ASP A 225 -23.68 0.94 14.77
CA ASP A 225 -23.86 2.38 14.77
C ASP A 225 -22.79 3.12 13.96
N TRP A 226 -23.21 4.24 13.38
CA TRP A 226 -22.35 5.11 12.58
C TRP A 226 -21.13 5.60 13.37
N VAL A 227 -19.94 5.34 12.84
CA VAL A 227 -18.68 5.85 13.39
C VAL A 227 -18.02 6.79 12.38
N VAL A 228 -17.55 7.94 12.86
CA VAL A 228 -16.71 8.83 12.07
C VAL A 228 -15.28 8.34 12.19
N ILE A 229 -14.66 7.98 11.07
CA ILE A 229 -13.26 7.59 11.04
C ILE A 229 -12.40 8.85 10.94
N PRO A 230 -11.56 9.14 11.95
CA PRO A 230 -10.71 10.33 11.93
C PRO A 230 -9.56 10.14 10.94
N ALA A 231 -9.04 11.26 10.41
CA ALA A 231 -7.96 11.25 9.43
C ALA A 231 -6.70 10.45 9.86
N PRO A 232 -6.23 10.51 11.12
CA PRO A 232 -5.13 9.66 11.59
C PRO A 232 -5.39 8.16 11.47
N ALA A 233 -6.62 7.69 11.71
CA ALA A 233 -6.95 6.27 11.60
C ALA A 233 -6.94 5.80 10.13
N MET A 234 -7.53 6.58 9.22
CA MET A 234 -7.43 6.33 7.77
C MET A 234 -5.97 6.30 7.32
N ARG A 235 -5.16 7.27 7.78
CA ARG A 235 -3.74 7.34 7.47
C ARG A 235 -3.01 6.08 7.92
N ALA A 236 -3.21 5.66 9.16
CA ALA A 236 -2.54 4.51 9.77
C ALA A 236 -2.90 3.19 9.07
N VAL A 237 -4.18 2.97 8.76
CA VAL A 237 -4.67 1.78 8.08
C VAL A 237 -4.10 1.67 6.67
N LEU A 238 -4.17 2.75 5.88
CA LEU A 238 -3.63 2.74 4.51
C LEU A 238 -2.12 2.57 4.51
N ALA A 239 -1.40 3.24 5.42
CA ALA A 239 0.03 3.06 5.56
C ALA A 239 0.37 1.60 5.89
N ALA A 240 -0.41 0.95 6.75
CA ALA A 240 -0.24 -0.46 7.07
C ALA A 240 -0.52 -1.37 5.87
N ALA A 241 -1.64 -1.15 5.16
CA ALA A 241 -1.99 -1.91 3.98
C ALA A 241 -0.93 -1.79 2.87
N ARG A 242 -0.37 -0.59 2.65
CA ARG A 242 0.66 -0.35 1.64
C ARG A 242 1.96 -1.10 1.93
N ARG A 243 2.35 -1.23 3.19
CA ARG A 243 3.58 -1.94 3.57
C ARG A 243 3.54 -3.44 3.32
N LEU A 244 2.34 -4.01 3.22
CA LEU A 244 2.15 -5.41 2.90
C LEU A 244 2.60 -5.77 1.47
N GLY A 245 2.75 -4.79 0.58
CA GLY A 245 3.05 -5.05 -0.83
C GLY A 245 1.87 -5.72 -1.55
N GLY A 246 2.02 -5.91 -2.87
CA GLY A 246 0.93 -6.39 -3.72
C GLY A 246 0.06 -5.24 -4.22
N VAL A 247 -1.25 -5.35 -4.03
CA VAL A 247 -2.24 -4.37 -4.53
C VAL A 247 -3.19 -3.96 -3.41
N VAL A 248 -3.45 -2.66 -3.31
CA VAL A 248 -4.52 -2.11 -2.47
C VAL A 248 -5.50 -1.36 -3.36
N VAL A 249 -6.78 -1.73 -3.32
CA VAL A 249 -7.85 -1.00 -4.01
C VAL A 249 -8.67 -0.25 -2.96
N VAL A 250 -8.88 1.05 -3.17
CA VAL A 250 -9.67 1.89 -2.26
C VAL A 250 -10.92 2.37 -2.99
N ASP A 251 -12.11 2.00 -2.49
CA ASP A 251 -13.37 2.56 -2.97
C ASP A 251 -13.63 3.90 -2.28
N LEU A 252 -13.65 4.98 -3.04
CA LEU A 252 -13.68 6.33 -2.49
C LEU A 252 -15.07 6.97 -2.59
N PRO A 253 -15.50 7.69 -1.55
CA PRO A 253 -16.67 8.54 -1.64
C PRO A 253 -16.35 9.77 -2.51
N ARG A 254 -17.40 10.43 -3.00
CA ARG A 254 -17.27 11.61 -3.87
C ARG A 254 -16.94 12.90 -3.12
N ARG A 255 -17.27 12.96 -1.83
CA ARG A 255 -16.98 14.10 -0.97
C ARG A 255 -15.59 13.89 -0.40
N VAL A 256 -14.71 14.87 -0.62
CA VAL A 256 -13.38 14.90 0.00
C VAL A 256 -13.52 15.60 1.35
N ASP A 257 -13.45 14.83 2.42
CA ASP A 257 -13.21 15.30 3.78
C ASP A 257 -11.75 15.01 4.19
N GLU A 258 -11.40 15.23 5.44
CA GLU A 258 -10.03 15.04 5.93
C GLU A 258 -9.55 13.58 5.81
N ALA A 259 -10.43 12.60 6.09
CA ALA A 259 -10.07 11.19 5.96
C ALA A 259 -9.87 10.80 4.49
N VAL A 260 -10.76 11.25 3.60
CA VAL A 260 -10.63 11.00 2.16
C VAL A 260 -9.39 11.70 1.58
N ALA A 261 -9.02 12.88 2.09
CA ALA A 261 -7.78 13.54 1.70
C ALA A 261 -6.54 12.71 2.09
N GLU A 262 -6.52 12.10 3.28
CA GLU A 262 -5.46 11.15 3.68
C GLU A 262 -5.45 9.89 2.81
N ALA A 263 -6.62 9.43 2.37
CA ALA A 263 -6.70 8.32 1.44
C ALA A 263 -6.09 8.68 0.08
N LEU A 264 -6.50 9.80 -0.50
CA LEU A 264 -6.00 10.31 -1.78
C LEU A 264 -4.49 10.53 -1.76
N ALA A 265 -3.94 11.07 -0.66
CA ALA A 265 -2.51 11.34 -0.50
C ALA A 265 -1.63 10.08 -0.48
N GLN A 266 -2.23 8.90 -0.29
CA GLN A 266 -1.52 7.61 -0.25
C GLN A 266 -1.79 6.73 -1.48
N LEU A 267 -2.56 7.22 -2.46
CA LEU A 267 -2.78 6.51 -3.72
C LEU A 267 -1.62 6.75 -4.67
N ASP A 268 -1.27 5.72 -5.44
CA ASP A 268 -0.35 5.84 -6.56
C ASP A 268 -1.11 6.22 -7.84
N LEU A 269 -2.40 5.85 -7.94
CA LEU A 269 -3.27 6.10 -9.10
C LEU A 269 -4.75 6.19 -8.69
N GLY A 270 -5.49 7.10 -9.31
CA GLY A 270 -6.94 7.25 -9.12
C GLY A 270 -7.73 7.03 -10.40
N LEU A 271 -8.88 6.37 -10.28
CA LEU A 271 -9.83 6.11 -11.37
C LEU A 271 -11.15 6.84 -11.11
N VAL A 272 -11.55 7.72 -12.04
CA VAL A 272 -12.87 8.36 -12.01
C VAL A 272 -13.80 7.62 -12.97
N VAL A 273 -14.84 6.98 -12.43
CA VAL A 273 -15.83 6.24 -13.22
C VAL A 273 -16.92 7.20 -13.71
N VAL A 274 -17.02 7.41 -15.02
CA VAL A 274 -17.86 8.45 -15.63
C VAL A 274 -18.81 7.86 -16.66
N PRO A 275 -20.13 7.82 -16.38
CA PRO A 275 -21.14 7.51 -17.38
C PRO A 275 -21.12 8.49 -18.55
N GLY A 276 -21.41 7.99 -19.76
CA GLY A 276 -21.43 8.71 -21.04
C GLY A 276 -22.54 9.76 -21.21
N GLU A 277 -22.96 10.41 -20.12
CA GLU A 277 -24.04 11.39 -20.08
C GLU A 277 -23.47 12.78 -19.76
N LEU A 278 -23.95 13.83 -20.43
CA LEU A 278 -23.45 15.20 -20.23
C LEU A 278 -23.50 15.67 -18.77
N ARG A 279 -24.58 15.36 -18.06
CA ARG A 279 -24.73 15.68 -16.63
C ARG A 279 -23.74 14.90 -15.76
N ALA A 280 -23.45 13.65 -16.11
CA ALA A 280 -22.48 12.84 -15.40
C ALA A 280 -21.06 13.39 -15.59
N VAL A 281 -20.69 13.79 -16.81
CA VAL A 281 -19.41 14.46 -17.09
C VAL A 281 -19.28 15.77 -16.32
N ALA A 282 -20.33 16.60 -16.30
CA ALA A 282 -20.31 17.86 -15.55
C ALA A 282 -20.14 17.65 -14.03
N ALA A 283 -20.77 16.61 -13.46
CA ALA A 283 -20.57 16.22 -12.06
C ALA A 283 -19.16 15.67 -11.82
N ALA A 284 -18.68 14.81 -12.72
CA ALA A 284 -17.37 14.19 -12.64
C ALA A 284 -16.25 15.22 -12.63
N LYS A 285 -16.35 16.31 -13.42
CA LYS A 285 -15.38 17.41 -13.41
C LYS A 285 -15.16 18.00 -12.02
N ARG A 286 -16.23 18.11 -11.21
CA ARG A 286 -16.12 18.62 -9.83
C ARG A 286 -15.37 17.64 -8.94
N VAL A 287 -15.71 16.35 -9.05
CA VAL A 287 -15.02 15.28 -8.31
C VAL A 287 -13.54 15.22 -8.68
N ALA A 288 -13.23 15.23 -9.98
CA ALA A 288 -11.87 15.23 -10.49
C ALA A 288 -11.08 16.47 -10.06
N SER A 289 -11.70 17.65 -10.11
CA SER A 289 -11.06 18.88 -9.65
C SER A 289 -10.72 18.84 -8.16
N MET A 290 -11.54 18.19 -7.32
CA MET A 290 -11.25 18.06 -5.89
C MET A 290 -10.18 17.00 -5.62
N ALA A 291 -10.29 15.84 -6.26
CA ALA A 291 -9.29 14.76 -6.12
C ALA A 291 -7.91 15.19 -6.64
N GLY A 292 -7.88 15.90 -7.77
CA GLY A 292 -6.65 16.41 -8.40
C GLY A 292 -5.95 17.54 -7.64
N MET A 293 -6.50 18.01 -6.51
CA MET A 293 -5.74 18.89 -5.60
C MET A 293 -4.74 18.11 -4.73
N VAL A 294 -4.91 16.79 -4.64
CA VAL A 294 -4.12 15.90 -3.76
C VAL A 294 -3.43 14.79 -4.56
N LEU A 295 -4.10 14.24 -5.56
CA LEU A 295 -3.60 13.12 -6.36
C LEU A 295 -3.24 13.57 -7.79
N ASP A 296 -1.97 13.36 -8.16
CA ASP A 296 -1.44 13.78 -9.46
C ASP A 296 -1.88 12.87 -10.62
N ASP A 297 -1.87 11.55 -10.43
CA ASP A 297 -2.26 10.59 -11.47
C ASP A 297 -3.73 10.20 -11.32
N LEU A 298 -4.59 10.96 -12.01
CA LEU A 298 -6.03 10.71 -12.08
C LEU A 298 -6.44 10.38 -13.52
N ARG A 299 -7.12 9.25 -13.70
CA ARG A 299 -7.53 8.74 -15.02
C ARG A 299 -9.02 8.48 -15.09
N VAL A 300 -9.57 8.51 -16.29
CA VAL A 300 -11.00 8.29 -16.54
C VAL A 300 -11.26 6.88 -16.99
N VAL A 301 -12.32 6.30 -16.41
CA VAL A 301 -12.95 5.08 -16.86
C VAL A 301 -14.35 5.42 -17.33
N ALA A 302 -14.61 5.29 -18.62
CA ALA A 302 -15.91 5.65 -19.19
C ALA A 302 -16.91 4.48 -19.07
N CYS A 303 -18.20 4.80 -18.94
CA CYS A 303 -19.26 3.78 -18.92
C CYS A 303 -20.37 4.12 -19.91
N GLY A 304 -20.65 3.19 -20.82
CA GLY A 304 -21.81 3.28 -21.70
C GLY A 304 -23.17 3.17 -20.99
N PRO A 305 -24.25 3.59 -21.67
CA PRO A 305 -24.32 3.89 -23.08
C PRO A 305 -24.04 5.38 -23.34
N TYR A 306 -23.56 5.69 -24.53
CA TYR A 306 -23.33 7.06 -24.95
C TYR A 306 -24.54 7.62 -25.70
N ALA A 307 -24.75 8.94 -25.60
CA ALA A 307 -25.65 9.62 -26.53
C ALA A 307 -25.08 9.56 -27.97
N SER A 308 -25.94 9.72 -28.97
CA SER A 308 -25.52 9.66 -30.38
C SER A 308 -24.35 10.62 -30.66
N GLY A 309 -23.29 10.10 -31.28
CA GLY A 309 -22.08 10.87 -31.61
C GLY A 309 -21.10 11.08 -30.45
N LEU A 310 -21.36 10.50 -29.27
CA LEU A 310 -20.43 10.49 -28.14
C LEU A 310 -19.79 9.12 -27.99
N ASP A 311 -18.56 9.11 -27.48
CA ASP A 311 -17.73 7.95 -27.20
C ASP A 311 -16.94 8.16 -25.90
N GLU A 312 -16.21 7.13 -25.46
CA GLU A 312 -15.30 7.18 -24.32
C GLU A 312 -14.21 8.26 -24.50
N GLY A 313 -13.76 8.49 -25.73
CA GLY A 313 -12.79 9.52 -26.08
C GLY A 313 -13.33 10.93 -25.83
N TRP A 314 -14.60 11.18 -26.11
CA TRP A 314 -15.27 12.43 -25.81
C TRP A 314 -15.34 12.67 -24.30
N VAL A 315 -15.64 11.64 -23.50
CA VAL A 315 -15.64 11.75 -22.03
C VAL A 315 -14.26 12.15 -21.54
N ALA A 316 -13.21 11.45 -21.97
CA ALA A 316 -11.83 11.75 -21.58
C ALA A 316 -11.39 13.17 -21.97
N ARG A 317 -11.65 13.58 -23.22
CA ARG A 317 -11.37 14.95 -23.71
C ARG A 317 -12.13 15.99 -22.90
N ALA A 318 -13.41 15.73 -22.61
CA ALA A 318 -14.21 16.66 -21.82
C ALA A 318 -13.65 16.79 -20.40
N MET A 319 -13.24 15.68 -19.78
CA MET A 319 -12.64 15.63 -18.45
C MET A 319 -11.22 16.21 -18.40
N GLY A 320 -10.48 16.18 -19.51
CA GLY A 320 -9.07 16.58 -19.55
C GLY A 320 -8.13 15.59 -18.87
N LEU A 321 -8.53 14.31 -18.78
CA LEU A 321 -7.79 13.26 -18.07
C LEU A 321 -7.46 12.09 -19.02
N PRO A 322 -6.38 11.33 -18.77
CA PRO A 322 -6.06 10.13 -19.52
C PRO A 322 -7.20 9.10 -19.47
N LEU A 323 -7.49 8.45 -20.60
CA LEU A 323 -8.48 7.39 -20.69
C LEU A 323 -7.84 6.03 -20.39
N VAL A 324 -8.41 5.29 -19.44
CA VAL A 324 -8.07 3.87 -19.22
C VAL A 324 -8.84 2.97 -20.20
N GLY A 325 -10.12 3.28 -20.41
CA GLY A 325 -10.98 2.57 -21.34
C GLY A 325 -12.45 2.69 -20.97
N GLU A 326 -13.29 1.98 -21.73
CA GLU A 326 -14.71 1.81 -21.42
C GLU A 326 -14.94 0.52 -20.61
N VAL A 327 -15.60 0.64 -19.45
CA VAL A 327 -16.03 -0.53 -18.69
C VAL A 327 -17.19 -1.20 -19.41
N PRO A 328 -17.05 -2.49 -19.79
CA PRO A 328 -18.09 -3.20 -20.51
C PRO A 328 -19.28 -3.51 -19.61
N ARG A 329 -20.48 -3.47 -20.18
CA ARG A 329 -21.70 -3.88 -19.49
C ARG A 329 -21.76 -5.40 -19.36
N GLU A 330 -21.80 -5.90 -18.13
CA GLU A 330 -21.99 -7.32 -17.84
C GLU A 330 -23.47 -7.60 -17.51
N ARG A 331 -24.15 -8.30 -18.42
CA ARG A 331 -25.55 -8.71 -18.22
C ARG A 331 -25.61 -9.78 -17.12
N GLY A 332 -26.55 -9.65 -16.21
CA GLY A 332 -26.74 -10.62 -15.13
C GLY A 332 -25.93 -10.33 -13.87
N LEU A 333 -25.02 -9.33 -13.88
CA LEU A 333 -24.17 -9.00 -12.74
C LEU A 333 -24.97 -8.82 -11.43
N SER A 334 -26.08 -8.07 -11.47
CA SER A 334 -26.92 -7.88 -10.28
C SER A 334 -27.59 -9.16 -9.79
N ALA A 335 -27.95 -10.08 -10.70
CA ALA A 335 -28.52 -11.36 -10.32
C ALA A 335 -27.47 -12.30 -9.72
N GLU A 336 -26.25 -12.28 -10.28
CA GLU A 336 -25.10 -13.02 -9.76
C GLU A 336 -24.67 -12.51 -8.37
N GLN A 337 -24.70 -11.19 -8.16
CA GLN A 337 -24.45 -10.57 -6.85
C GLN A 337 -25.46 -11.03 -5.78
N ASN A 338 -26.74 -11.15 -6.14
CA ASN A 338 -27.76 -11.69 -5.22
C ASN A 338 -27.52 -13.16 -4.86
N LEU A 339 -26.69 -13.87 -5.63
CA LEU A 339 -26.25 -15.24 -5.38
C LEU A 339 -24.87 -15.29 -4.69
N GLY A 340 -24.33 -14.15 -4.25
CA GLY A 340 -23.04 -14.04 -3.58
C GLY A 340 -21.82 -14.09 -4.52
N GLN A 341 -22.01 -13.95 -5.83
CA GLN A 341 -20.90 -13.89 -6.78
C GLN A 341 -20.35 -12.46 -6.87
N PRO A 342 -19.03 -12.27 -6.70
CA PRO A 342 -18.45 -10.93 -6.69
C PRO A 342 -18.34 -10.37 -8.12
N PRO A 343 -18.38 -9.02 -8.30
CA PRO A 343 -17.96 -8.38 -9.53
C PRO A 343 -16.59 -8.87 -9.98
N GLY A 344 -16.45 -9.18 -11.27
CA GLY A 344 -15.23 -9.75 -11.82
C GLY A 344 -14.98 -11.21 -11.42
N GLY A 345 -15.91 -11.88 -10.74
CA GLY A 345 -15.86 -13.28 -10.32
C GLY A 345 -15.77 -14.27 -11.49
N ASN A 346 -16.45 -13.97 -12.61
CA ASN A 346 -16.33 -14.72 -13.85
C ASN A 346 -15.03 -14.33 -14.59
N ALA A 347 -14.02 -15.20 -14.54
CA ALA A 347 -12.71 -14.95 -15.18
C ALA A 347 -12.79 -14.73 -16.70
N ARG A 348 -13.85 -15.24 -17.36
CA ARG A 348 -14.11 -15.02 -18.80
C ARG A 348 -15.12 -13.89 -19.04
N GLY A 349 -15.58 -13.23 -17.99
CA GLY A 349 -16.47 -12.09 -18.05
C GLY A 349 -15.78 -10.87 -18.65
N PRO A 350 -16.54 -9.97 -19.29
CA PRO A 350 -15.97 -8.77 -19.89
C PRO A 350 -15.37 -7.83 -18.84
N LEU A 351 -15.94 -7.74 -17.63
CA LEU A 351 -15.41 -6.93 -16.54
C LEU A 351 -14.07 -7.44 -16.04
N ALA A 352 -13.93 -8.77 -15.85
CA ALA A 352 -12.66 -9.38 -15.45
C ALA A 352 -11.55 -9.15 -16.49
N ARG A 353 -11.87 -9.23 -17.80
CA ARG A 353 -10.91 -8.93 -18.86
C ARG A 353 -10.47 -7.46 -18.86
N PHE A 354 -11.40 -6.54 -18.64
CA PHE A 354 -11.08 -5.12 -18.50
C PHE A 354 -10.10 -4.88 -17.34
N CYS A 355 -10.41 -5.45 -16.16
CA CYS A 355 -9.54 -5.34 -14.99
C CYS A 355 -8.17 -6.00 -15.19
N ALA A 356 -8.11 -7.15 -15.88
CA ALA A 356 -6.84 -7.82 -16.18
C ALA A 356 -5.95 -6.97 -17.10
N ALA A 357 -6.53 -6.41 -18.17
CA ALA A 357 -5.81 -5.51 -19.07
C ALA A 357 -5.32 -4.23 -18.35
N PHE A 358 -6.11 -3.70 -17.42
CA PHE A 358 -5.68 -2.59 -16.57
C PHE A 358 -4.46 -2.95 -15.71
N TRP A 359 -4.51 -4.09 -15.01
CA TRP A 359 -3.38 -4.52 -14.17
C TRP A 359 -2.12 -4.81 -14.97
N GLU A 360 -2.24 -5.43 -16.14
CA GLU A 360 -1.10 -5.64 -17.05
C GLU A 360 -0.43 -4.32 -17.44
N GLN A 361 -1.21 -3.27 -17.72
CA GLN A 361 -0.66 -1.97 -18.10
C GLN A 361 0.05 -1.26 -16.94
N VAL A 362 -0.56 -1.24 -15.75
CA VAL A 362 -0.03 -0.47 -14.62
C VAL A 362 1.16 -1.19 -13.97
N LEU A 363 1.10 -2.51 -13.81
CA LEU A 363 2.20 -3.29 -13.21
C LEU A 363 3.45 -3.32 -14.10
N VAL A 364 3.29 -3.31 -15.44
CA VAL A 364 4.42 -3.21 -16.37
C VAL A 364 5.07 -1.81 -16.34
N ALA A 365 4.27 -0.76 -16.23
CA ALA A 365 4.77 0.62 -16.11
C ALA A 365 5.62 0.83 -14.85
N GLU A 366 5.26 0.20 -13.73
CA GLU A 366 6.07 0.20 -12.49
C GLU A 366 7.35 -0.66 -12.59
N GLY A 367 7.36 -1.68 -13.45
CA GLY A 367 8.57 -2.46 -13.74
C GLY A 367 9.62 -1.64 -14.49
N ALA A 368 9.18 -0.76 -15.40
CA ALA A 368 10.05 0.03 -16.27
C ALA A 368 10.71 1.25 -15.60
N HIS A 369 10.20 1.74 -14.47
CA HIS A 369 10.78 2.84 -13.70
C HIS A 369 11.87 2.42 -12.71
N SER A 370 12.27 1.13 -12.70
CA SER A 370 13.43 0.67 -11.92
C SER A 370 14.72 1.01 -12.69
N PRO A 371 15.69 1.73 -12.12
CA PRO A 371 16.98 1.93 -12.77
C PRO A 371 17.65 0.56 -12.88
N VAL A 372 17.79 0.08 -14.11
CA VAL A 372 18.61 -1.08 -14.42
C VAL A 372 20.01 -0.76 -13.91
N ALA A 373 20.46 -1.48 -12.89
CA ALA A 373 21.85 -1.49 -12.48
C ALA A 373 22.66 -2.06 -13.65
N GLY A 374 23.11 -1.16 -14.53
CA GLY A 374 23.98 -1.47 -15.64
C GLY A 374 25.33 -1.92 -15.12
N GLY A 375 25.54 -3.23 -15.10
CA GLY A 375 26.87 -3.81 -15.00
C GLY A 375 27.64 -3.47 -16.28
N VAL A 376 28.66 -2.63 -16.14
CA VAL A 376 29.65 -2.40 -17.19
C VAL A 376 30.72 -3.47 -17.03
N SER A 377 30.96 -4.21 -18.11
CA SER A 377 32.07 -5.17 -18.27
C SER A 377 33.43 -4.49 -18.28
#